data_AF-A0A6P2REN1-F1
#
_entry.id   AF-A0A6P2REN1-F1
#
_cell.length_a   1.000
_cell.length_b   1.000
_cell.length_c   1.000
_cell.angle_alpha   90.00
_cell.angle_beta   90.00
_cell.angle_gamma   90.00
#
_symmetry.space_group_name_H-M   'P 1'
#
loop_
_entity.id
_entity.type
_entity.pdbx_description
1 polymer ?
#
loop_
_entity_poly.entity_id
_entity_poly.type
_entity_poly.pdbx_seq_one_letter_code
_entity_poly.pdbx_strand_id
1 'polypeptide(L)'
;MTEKHTPITGFRITRPVTKRGRPTNENRPIRLSEVRRLLDALVTRELHHSLARVMHSSAIEHDARAATASAVPRRRAVFNVGRIDLSKCQLPIFSDAEAEAMARRETLAHFGLDPDR
;
A
#
# COMPACT_ATOMS: atom_id res chain seq x y z
N MET A 1 2.51 -40.54 -32.59
CA MET A 1 3.60 -40.97 -31.68
C MET A 1 3.54 -40.07 -30.46
N THR A 2 3.27 -40.60 -29.27
CA THR A 2 3.17 -39.82 -28.03
C THR A 2 4.45 -39.99 -27.23
N GLU A 3 5.26 -38.93 -27.15
CA GLU A 3 6.44 -38.90 -26.29
C GLU A 3 6.01 -39.06 -24.83
N LYS A 4 6.44 -40.16 -24.21
CA LYS A 4 6.27 -40.37 -22.77
C LYS A 4 7.38 -39.64 -22.04
N HIS A 5 7.03 -38.60 -21.29
CA HIS A 5 7.97 -37.94 -20.40
C HIS A 5 8.46 -38.90 -19.30
N THR A 6 9.78 -39.11 -19.25
CA THR A 6 10.44 -39.88 -18.19
C THR A 6 10.42 -39.12 -16.86
N PRO A 7 10.15 -39.78 -15.73
CA PRO A 7 10.18 -39.13 -14.42
C PRO A 7 11.61 -38.74 -14.03
N ILE A 8 11.78 -37.48 -13.64
CA ILE A 8 13.06 -36.96 -13.13
C ILE A 8 13.36 -37.65 -11.80
N THR A 9 14.30 -38.59 -11.83
CA THR A 9 14.76 -39.31 -10.65
C THR A 9 15.78 -38.42 -9.93
N GLY A 10 15.46 -37.95 -8.72
CA GLY A 10 16.40 -37.16 -7.91
C GLY A 10 15.79 -36.20 -6.90
N PHE A 11 14.51 -35.83 -7.03
CA PHE A 11 13.87 -34.94 -6.06
C PHE A 11 13.24 -35.74 -4.92
N ARG A 12 13.90 -35.76 -3.76
CA ARG A 12 13.25 -36.17 -2.50
C ARG A 12 12.40 -35.02 -1.97
N ILE A 13 11.09 -35.08 -2.19
CA ILE A 13 10.14 -34.24 -1.46
C ILE A 13 10.13 -34.73 -0.02
N THR A 14 10.86 -34.05 0.87
CA THR A 14 10.73 -34.26 2.32
C THR A 14 9.32 -33.81 2.70
N ARG A 15 8.39 -34.75 2.84
CA ARG A 15 7.09 -34.47 3.45
C ARG A 15 7.39 -33.97 4.87
N PRO A 16 6.98 -32.75 5.26
CA PRO A 16 7.07 -32.36 6.65
C PRO A 16 6.23 -33.37 7.42
N VAL A 17 6.84 -34.05 8.38
CA VAL A 17 6.09 -34.79 9.40
C VAL A 17 5.20 -33.76 10.06
N THR A 18 3.92 -33.78 9.72
CA THR A 18 2.90 -33.06 10.45
C THR A 18 2.94 -33.61 11.87
N LYS A 19 3.75 -32.97 12.72
CA LYS A 19 3.67 -33.17 14.16
C LYS A 19 2.19 -33.01 14.49
N ARG A 20 1.59 -34.03 15.11
CA ARG A 20 0.24 -33.98 15.65
C ARG A 20 0.15 -32.81 16.64
N GLY A 21 -0.06 -31.62 16.12
CA GLY A 21 -0.48 -30.46 16.87
C GLY A 21 -1.93 -30.73 17.24
N ARG A 22 -2.17 -30.90 18.54
CA ARG A 22 -3.50 -30.91 19.15
C ARG A 22 -4.33 -29.79 18.48
N PRO A 23 -5.54 -30.06 17.98
CA PRO A 23 -6.38 -28.99 17.45
C PRO A 23 -6.59 -27.97 18.56
N THR A 24 -6.04 -26.77 18.38
CA THR A 24 -6.41 -25.61 19.18
C THR A 24 -7.89 -25.44 18.96
N ASN A 25 -8.67 -25.62 20.03
CA ASN A 25 -10.12 -25.51 20.01
C ASN A 25 -10.51 -24.09 19.57
N GLU A 26 -10.77 -23.92 18.27
CA GLU A 26 -11.19 -22.66 17.64
C GLU A 26 -12.55 -22.17 18.18
N ASN A 27 -13.29 -23.05 18.87
CA ASN A 27 -14.61 -22.79 19.46
C ASN A 27 -14.58 -22.67 20.98
N ARG A 28 -13.43 -22.31 21.59
CA ARG A 28 -13.41 -22.04 23.04
C ARG A 28 -14.08 -20.68 23.30
N PRO A 29 -15.09 -20.60 24.18
CA PRO A 29 -15.64 -19.32 24.58
C PRO A 29 -14.54 -18.47 25.23
N ILE A 30 -14.25 -17.32 24.64
CA ILE A 30 -13.23 -16.38 25.13
C ILE A 30 -13.71 -15.85 26.48
N ARG A 31 -12.90 -16.01 27.53
CA ARG A 31 -13.25 -15.49 28.86
C ARG A 31 -13.11 -13.97 28.87
N LEU A 32 -14.01 -13.29 29.57
CA LEU A 32 -13.94 -11.82 29.71
C LEU A 32 -12.59 -11.32 30.25
N SER A 33 -11.92 -12.10 31.10
CA SER A 33 -10.58 -11.79 31.60
C SER A 33 -9.51 -11.80 30.51
N GLU A 34 -9.66 -12.65 29.51
CA GLU A 34 -8.74 -12.76 28.37
C GLU A 34 -8.93 -11.57 27.41
N VAL A 35 -10.18 -11.19 27.14
CA VAL A 35 -10.50 -9.97 26.37
C VAL A 35 -9.95 -8.73 27.06
N ARG A 36 -10.17 -8.58 28.38
CA ARG A 36 -9.62 -7.46 29.16
C ARG A 36 -8.11 -7.39 29.07
N ARG A 37 -7.41 -8.52 29.22
CA ARG A 37 -5.94 -8.57 29.09
C ARG A 37 -5.47 -8.15 27.70
N LEU A 38 -6.19 -8.53 26.64
CA LEU A 38 -5.85 -8.14 25.27
C LEU A 38 -6.07 -6.64 25.04
N LEU A 39 -7.15 -6.07 25.57
CA LEU A 39 -7.41 -4.63 25.50
C LEU A 39 -6.36 -3.83 26.28
N ASP A 40 -6.00 -4.26 27.49
CA ASP A 40 -4.95 -3.61 28.28
C ASP A 40 -3.60 -3.64 27.56
N ALA A 41 -3.24 -4.76 26.93
CA ALA A 41 -2.02 -4.88 26.14
C ALA A 41 -2.03 -3.96 24.91
N LEU A 42 -3.19 -3.78 24.27
CA LEU A 42 -3.34 -2.89 23.13
C LEU A 42 -3.19 -1.42 23.56
N VAL A 43 -3.89 -1.02 24.63
CA VAL A 43 -3.84 0.35 25.16
C VAL A 43 -2.42 0.70 25.62
N THR A 44 -1.76 -0.18 26.36
CA THR A 44 -0.39 0.05 26.84
C THR A 44 0.62 0.20 25.70
N ARG A 45 0.48 -0.60 24.63
CA ARG A 45 1.32 -0.49 23.44
C ARG A 45 1.09 0.83 22.69
N GLU A 46 -0.16 1.24 22.52
CA GLU A 46 -0.49 2.49 21.82
C GLU A 46 -0.06 3.73 22.63
N LEU A 47 -0.21 3.68 23.97
CA LEU A 47 0.31 4.72 24.86
C LEU A 47 1.84 4.81 24.77
N HIS A 48 2.54 3.69 24.73
CA HIS A 48 3.99 3.68 24.58
C HIS A 48 4.42 4.29 23.23
N HIS A 49 3.75 3.92 22.13
CA HIS A 49 4.04 4.47 20.80
C HIS A 49 3.70 5.96 20.70
N SER A 50 2.58 6.40 21.25
CA SER A 50 2.21 7.82 21.25
C SER A 50 3.17 8.65 22.10
N LEU A 51 3.57 8.18 23.28
CA LEU A 51 4.59 8.83 24.10
C LEU A 51 5.93 8.90 23.38
N ALA A 52 6.39 7.80 22.79
CA ALA A 52 7.64 7.78 22.02
C ALA A 52 7.59 8.75 20.83
N ARG A 53 6.45 8.86 20.14
CA ARG A 53 6.23 9.84 19.06
C ARG A 53 6.30 11.27 19.56
N VAL A 54 5.65 11.57 20.69
CA VAL A 54 5.66 12.92 21.29
C VAL A 54 7.07 13.31 21.75
N MET A 55 7.80 12.38 22.37
CA MET A 55 9.19 12.60 22.77
C MET A 55 10.13 12.79 21.57
N HIS A 56 9.90 12.05 20.49
CA HIS A 56 10.68 12.20 19.26
C HIS A 56 10.37 13.53 18.55
N SER A 57 9.10 13.94 18.49
CA SER A 57 8.73 15.24 17.94
C SER A 57 9.28 16.39 18.78
N SER A 58 9.24 16.29 20.11
CA SER A 58 9.79 17.34 20.98
C SER A 58 11.32 17.43 20.88
N ALA A 59 12.02 16.30 20.76
CA ALA A 59 13.46 16.27 20.48
C ALA A 59 13.78 16.93 19.13
N ILE A 60 13.04 16.58 18.06
CA ILE A 60 13.20 17.22 16.74
C ILE A 60 12.91 18.73 16.81
N GLU A 61 11.89 19.16 17.53
CA GLU A 61 11.57 20.59 17.70
C GLU A 61 12.67 21.34 18.47
N HIS A 62 13.26 20.70 19.48
CA HIS A 62 14.41 21.23 20.20
C HIS A 62 15.65 21.34 19.30
N ASP A 63 15.95 20.31 18.53
CA ASP A 63 17.06 20.31 17.57
C ASP A 63 16.83 21.29 16.43
N ALA A 64 15.58 21.45 15.98
CA ALA A 64 15.19 22.45 14.99
C ALA A 64 15.36 23.87 15.55
N ARG A 65 14.97 24.13 16.79
CA ARG A 65 15.23 25.42 17.46
C ARG A 65 16.72 25.71 17.58
N ALA A 66 17.53 24.72 17.96
CA ALA A 66 18.99 24.84 18.00
C ALA A 66 19.59 25.08 16.61
N ALA A 67 19.07 24.43 15.56
CA ALA A 67 19.49 24.63 14.17
C ALA A 67 19.07 26.01 13.62
N THR A 68 17.89 26.53 14.00
CA THR A 68 17.44 27.88 13.60
C THR A 68 18.24 29.01 14.23
N ALA A 69 18.91 28.76 15.37
CA ALA A 69 19.82 29.74 15.97
C ALA A 69 21.14 29.90 15.19
N SER A 70 21.49 28.96 14.30
CA SER A 70 22.77 28.96 13.58
C SER A 70 22.65 29.01 12.05
N ALA A 71 21.48 28.71 11.47
CA ALA A 71 21.35 28.64 10.02
C ALA A 71 20.74 29.92 9.42
N VAL A 72 21.58 30.72 8.76
CA VAL A 72 21.11 31.61 7.67
C VAL A 72 20.28 30.75 6.72
N PRO A 73 19.04 31.13 6.34
CA PRO A 73 18.20 30.29 5.52
C PRO A 73 18.89 30.07 4.17
N ARG A 74 19.38 28.84 3.93
CA ARG A 74 19.82 28.46 2.59
C ARG A 74 18.60 28.54 1.70
N ARG A 75 18.56 29.56 0.83
CA ARG A 75 17.51 29.75 -0.18
C ARG A 75 17.38 28.44 -0.95
N ARG A 76 16.30 27.71 -0.71
CA ARG A 76 15.96 26.54 -1.52
C ARG A 76 15.85 27.04 -2.95
N ALA A 77 16.55 26.40 -3.88
CA ALA A 77 16.30 26.59 -5.30
C ALA A 77 14.91 26.00 -5.59
N VAL A 78 13.87 26.77 -5.29
CA VAL A 78 12.51 26.45 -5.72
C VAL A 78 12.52 26.74 -7.21
N PHE A 79 12.32 25.71 -8.03
CA PHE A 79 12.03 25.94 -9.44
C PHE A 79 10.91 26.98 -9.51
N ASN A 80 11.09 28.05 -10.29
CA ASN A 80 10.04 29.02 -10.56
C ASN A 80 8.95 28.31 -11.38
N VAL A 81 8.14 27.49 -10.72
CA VAL A 81 6.89 27.00 -11.29
C VAL A 81 5.97 28.20 -11.21
N GLY A 82 5.90 28.95 -12.31
CA GLY A 82 4.92 30.03 -12.46
C GLY A 82 3.53 29.52 -12.10
N ARG A 83 2.63 30.42 -11.66
CA ARG A 83 1.25 30.04 -11.33
C ARG A 83 0.68 29.23 -12.49
N ILE A 84 0.13 28.06 -12.17
CA ILE A 84 -0.53 27.19 -13.15
C ILE A 84 -1.68 27.99 -13.75
N ASP A 85 -1.64 28.17 -15.06
CA ASP A 85 -2.70 28.81 -15.81
C ASP A 85 -3.89 27.84 -15.89
N LEU A 86 -4.93 28.10 -15.10
CA LEU A 86 -6.11 27.26 -15.01
C LEU A 86 -6.87 27.16 -16.34
N SER A 87 -6.70 28.11 -17.26
CA SER A 87 -7.29 28.02 -18.60
C SER A 87 -6.71 26.86 -19.41
N LYS A 88 -5.47 26.45 -19.10
CA LYS A 88 -4.79 25.30 -19.73
C LYS A 88 -5.13 23.97 -19.06
N CYS A 89 -5.87 23.99 -17.95
CA CYS A 89 -6.27 22.79 -17.20
C CYS A 89 -7.70 22.34 -17.51
N GLN A 90 -8.36 22.93 -18.51
CA GLN A 90 -9.70 22.51 -18.92
C GLN A 90 -9.59 21.24 -19.76
N LEU A 91 -10.15 20.15 -19.23
CA LEU A 91 -10.34 18.92 -19.98
C LEU A 91 -11.64 19.03 -20.79
N PRO A 92 -11.69 18.46 -22.01
CA PRO A 92 -12.93 18.35 -22.76
C PRO A 92 -13.95 17.51 -21.96
N ILE A 93 -15.19 18.00 -21.93
CA ILE A 93 -16.31 17.32 -21.28
C ILE A 93 -16.99 16.48 -22.35
N PHE A 94 -17.07 15.16 -22.12
CA PHE A 94 -17.76 14.22 -22.98
C PHE A 94 -18.96 13.63 -22.24
N SER A 95 -20.02 13.30 -22.99
CA SER A 95 -21.09 12.45 -22.47
C SER A 95 -20.62 11.00 -22.33
N ASP A 96 -21.31 10.21 -21.49
CA ASP A 96 -20.99 8.79 -21.31
C ASP A 96 -21.04 8.02 -22.64
N ALA A 97 -22.01 8.34 -23.50
CA ALA A 97 -22.14 7.74 -24.83
C ALA A 97 -20.97 8.09 -25.75
N GLU A 98 -20.47 9.32 -25.71
CA GLU A 98 -19.29 9.73 -26.48
C GLU A 98 -18.02 9.06 -25.94
N ALA A 99 -17.87 8.97 -24.62
CA ALA A 99 -16.75 8.28 -23.99
C ALA A 99 -16.72 6.78 -24.37
N GLU A 100 -17.88 6.11 -24.34
CA GLU A 100 -18.01 4.71 -24.75
C GLU A 100 -17.72 4.53 -26.24
N ALA A 101 -18.22 5.41 -27.10
CA ALA A 101 -17.95 5.38 -28.53
C ALA A 101 -16.45 5.54 -28.81
N MET A 102 -15.76 6.47 -28.14
CA MET A 102 -14.31 6.65 -28.29
C MET A 102 -13.54 5.41 -27.84
N ALA A 103 -13.85 4.88 -26.64
CA ALA A 103 -13.18 3.69 -26.11
C ALA A 103 -13.40 2.46 -27.02
N ARG A 104 -14.60 2.30 -27.56
CA ARG A 104 -14.91 1.24 -28.53
C ARG A 104 -14.10 1.40 -29.81
N ARG A 105 -14.05 2.61 -30.41
CA ARG A 105 -13.28 2.85 -31.64
C ARG A 105 -11.80 2.57 -31.43
N GLU A 106 -11.22 3.01 -30.31
CA GLU A 106 -9.82 2.73 -29.95
C GLU A 106 -9.57 1.22 -29.79
N THR A 107 -10.46 0.53 -29.10
CA THR A 107 -10.37 -0.93 -28.92
C THR A 107 -10.43 -1.66 -30.26
N LEU A 108 -11.37 -1.31 -31.14
CA LEU A 108 -11.50 -1.92 -32.46
C LEU A 108 -10.26 -1.67 -33.32
N ALA A 109 -9.73 -0.45 -33.31
CA ALA A 109 -8.49 -0.10 -34.01
C ALA A 109 -7.31 -0.94 -33.52
N HIS A 110 -7.20 -1.17 -32.20
CA HIS A 110 -6.15 -2.02 -31.63
C HIS A 110 -6.21 -3.48 -32.11
N PHE A 111 -7.40 -4.00 -32.38
CA PHE A 111 -7.59 -5.36 -32.89
C PHE A 111 -7.63 -5.43 -34.43
N GLY A 112 -7.39 -4.32 -35.13
CA GLY A 112 -7.43 -4.26 -36.60
C GLY A 112 -8.84 -4.40 -37.18
N LEU A 113 -9.86 -4.11 -36.38
CA LEU A 113 -11.27 -4.10 -36.77
C LEU A 113 -11.67 -2.68 -37.18
N ASP A 114 -12.57 -2.57 -38.15
CA ASP A 114 -13.09 -1.27 -38.62
C ASP A 114 -13.94 -0.60 -37.53
N PRO A 115 -13.54 0.57 -37.01
CA PRO A 115 -14.23 1.25 -35.92
C PRO A 115 -15.55 1.94 -36.32
N ASP A 116 -15.80 2.15 -37.62
CA ASP A 116 -16.95 2.91 -38.13
C ASP A 116 -18.04 2.03 -38.77
N ARG A 117 -17.96 0.72 -38.48
CA ARG A 117 -18.86 -0.31 -38.99
C ARG A 117 -19.91 -0.74 -37.97
#